data_AF-A0A1Y2TEL5-F1
#
_entry.id   AF-A0A1Y2TEL5-F1
#
_cell.length_a   1.000
_cell.length_b   1.000
_cell.length_c   1.000
_cell.angle_alpha   90.00
_cell.angle_beta   90.00
_cell.angle_gamma   90.00
#
_symmetry.space_group_name_H-M   'P 1'
#
loop_
_entity.id
_entity.type
_entity.pdbx_description
1 polymer ?
#
loop_
_entity_poly.entity_id
_entity_poly.type
_entity_poly.pdbx_seq_one_letter_code
_entity_poly.pdbx_strand_id
1 'polypeptide(L)'
;MDSGPAKPPTPPPLPPQSRTQHMDQRPSQYLRNLEAAGDDVWKTTTTAMASPRKYTPMTYFFYGTLMQPEILKRVLDLDHEPIMRPAKIIGYSLTKWGDYNALIDGESGQEVAGMAYEVKSPEHEYKLAYYETNAYELAPCLIDFTDGKQPDQVIGSTFKYAGDAVALKEGRFDRKLWEFRMGSRLPEKWNENRRT
;
A
#
# COMPACT_ATOMS: atom_id res chain seq x y z
N MET A 1 22.45 -18.06 33.97
CA MET A 1 21.12 -17.78 33.37
C MET A 1 20.84 -16.32 33.58
N ASP A 2 20.98 -15.51 32.54
CA ASP A 2 20.30 -14.21 32.46
C ASP A 2 20.28 -13.78 30.99
N SER A 3 19.26 -14.22 30.27
CA SER A 3 18.98 -13.76 28.91
C SER A 3 17.96 -12.64 29.05
N GLY A 4 18.43 -11.40 29.11
CA GLY A 4 17.57 -10.21 29.10
C GLY A 4 16.66 -10.21 27.85
N PRO A 5 15.52 -9.49 27.89
CA PRO A 5 14.55 -9.50 26.80
C PRO A 5 15.21 -8.98 25.51
N ALA A 6 15.08 -9.75 24.44
CA ALA A 6 15.51 -9.36 23.11
C ALA A 6 14.88 -8.01 22.74
N LYS A 7 15.70 -7.06 22.28
CA LYS A 7 15.20 -5.76 21.80
C LYS A 7 14.20 -6.00 20.66
N PRO A 8 13.06 -5.27 20.63
CA PRO A 8 12.11 -5.39 19.53
C PRO A 8 12.79 -5.02 18.20
N PRO A 9 12.40 -5.65 17.08
CA PRO A 9 12.92 -5.32 15.76
C PRO A 9 12.65 -3.84 15.45
N THR A 10 13.64 -3.14 14.91
CA THR A 10 13.50 -1.74 14.51
C THR A 10 12.47 -1.61 13.39
N PRO A 11 11.49 -0.69 13.48
CA PRO A 11 10.59 -0.40 12.37
C PRO A 11 11.39 0.04 11.14
N PRO A 12 10.86 -0.18 9.92
CA PRO A 12 11.54 0.22 8.69
C PRO A 12 11.93 1.70 8.75
N PRO A 13 13.12 2.07 8.24
CA PRO A 13 13.52 3.47 8.17
C PRO A 13 12.49 4.24 7.35
N LEU A 14 12.04 5.39 7.86
CA LEU A 14 11.17 6.29 7.12
C LEU A 14 11.82 6.60 5.76
N PRO A 15 11.06 6.59 4.65
CA PRO A 15 11.62 6.90 3.35
C PRO A 15 12.29 8.28 3.36
N PRO A 16 13.45 8.44 2.69
CA PRO A 16 14.12 9.73 2.61
C PRO A 16 13.23 10.76 1.91
N GLN A 17 13.22 12.00 2.42
CA GLN A 17 12.57 13.12 1.76
C GLN A 17 13.31 13.46 0.46
N SER A 18 12.83 12.92 -0.67
CA SER A 18 13.48 13.13 -1.96
C SER A 18 13.27 14.53 -2.50
N ARG A 19 14.37 15.29 -2.51
CA ARG A 19 14.59 16.53 -3.26
C ARG A 19 14.56 16.24 -4.75
N THR A 20 13.72 16.99 -5.47
CA THR A 20 13.41 16.88 -6.90
C THR A 20 14.65 16.90 -7.79
N GLN A 21 14.75 15.95 -8.73
CA GLN A 21 15.65 16.06 -9.89
C GLN A 21 14.84 15.94 -11.18
N HIS A 22 15.10 16.90 -12.08
CA HIS A 22 14.51 17.09 -13.40
C HIS A 22 14.60 15.84 -14.29
N MET A 23 13.50 15.49 -14.98
CA MET A 23 13.53 14.57 -16.13
C MET A 23 13.17 15.32 -17.42
N ASP A 24 13.91 14.98 -18.47
CA ASP A 24 13.85 15.54 -19.82
C ASP A 24 12.48 15.48 -20.49
N GLN A 25 12.15 16.57 -21.18
CA GLN A 25 10.88 16.81 -21.86
C GLN A 25 10.88 16.21 -23.27
N ARG A 26 10.11 15.14 -23.48
CA ARG A 26 9.53 14.83 -24.79
C ARG A 26 8.01 14.70 -24.64
N PRO A 27 7.20 15.47 -25.39
CA PRO A 27 5.75 15.44 -25.22
C PRO A 27 5.19 14.08 -25.65
N SER A 28 4.44 13.46 -24.73
CA SER A 28 3.70 12.22 -24.97
C SER A 28 2.70 12.41 -26.12
N GLN A 29 2.56 11.41 -26.98
CA GLN A 29 1.57 11.36 -28.07
C GLN A 29 0.14 11.66 -27.60
N TYR A 30 -0.14 11.40 -26.33
CA TYR A 30 -1.40 11.74 -25.67
C TYR A 30 -1.73 13.25 -25.75
N LEU A 31 -0.74 14.13 -25.51
CA LEU A 31 -0.95 15.58 -25.57
C LEU A 31 -1.30 16.04 -26.98
N ARG A 32 -0.70 15.41 -27.98
CA ARG A 32 -0.94 15.70 -29.40
C ARG A 32 -2.35 15.30 -29.84
N ASN A 33 -2.86 14.20 -29.30
CA ASN A 33 -4.23 13.76 -29.54
C ASN A 33 -5.26 14.64 -28.80
N LEU A 34 -4.89 15.19 -27.64
CA LEU A 34 -5.74 16.08 -26.85
C LEU A 34 -5.89 17.46 -27.52
N GLU A 35 -4.80 18.01 -28.07
CA GLU A 35 -4.83 19.26 -28.86
C GLU A 35 -5.70 19.12 -30.13
N ALA A 36 -5.70 17.95 -30.76
CA ALA A 36 -6.49 17.69 -31.96
C ALA A 36 -8.00 17.59 -31.71
N ALA A 37 -8.43 17.36 -30.46
CA ALA A 37 -9.82 17.07 -30.13
C ALA A 37 -10.72 18.32 -29.97
N GLY A 38 -10.14 19.52 -29.97
CA GLY A 38 -10.87 20.80 -29.97
C GLY A 38 -11.63 21.13 -28.67
N ASP A 39 -12.11 22.37 -28.57
CA ASP A 39 -12.67 22.95 -27.34
C ASP A 39 -14.00 22.33 -26.88
N ASP A 40 -14.68 21.53 -27.71
CA ASP A 40 -15.98 20.94 -27.34
C ASP A 40 -15.85 19.77 -26.35
N VAL A 41 -14.67 19.15 -26.26
CA VAL A 41 -14.39 18.05 -25.32
C VAL A 41 -14.36 18.57 -23.87
N TRP A 42 -13.73 19.72 -23.61
CA TRP A 42 -13.63 20.22 -22.23
C TRP A 42 -14.98 20.68 -21.67
N LYS A 43 -15.87 21.24 -22.50
CA LYS A 43 -17.23 21.66 -22.07
C LYS A 43 -18.11 20.48 -21.69
N THR A 44 -18.04 19.40 -22.46
CA THR A 44 -18.81 18.18 -22.21
C THR A 44 -18.30 17.43 -20.97
N THR A 45 -16.98 17.47 -20.73
CA THR A 45 -16.37 16.79 -19.57
C THR A 45 -16.56 17.61 -18.28
N THR A 46 -16.50 18.93 -18.33
CA THR A 46 -16.64 19.81 -17.16
C THR A 46 -18.02 19.71 -16.50
N THR A 47 -19.08 19.56 -17.30
CA THR A 47 -20.45 19.43 -16.77
C THR A 47 -20.68 18.09 -16.07
N ALA A 48 -20.01 17.02 -16.50
CA ALA A 48 -20.09 15.69 -15.87
C ALA A 48 -19.15 15.53 -14.64
N MET A 49 -18.12 16.38 -14.50
CA MET A 49 -17.13 16.32 -13.42
C MET A 49 -17.47 17.15 -12.17
N ALA A 50 -18.59 17.89 -12.19
CA ALA A 50 -18.99 18.78 -11.09
C ALA A 50 -19.75 18.09 -9.92
N SER A 51 -19.70 16.76 -9.83
CA SER A 51 -20.09 16.06 -8.59
C SER A 51 -18.81 15.72 -7.82
N PRO A 52 -18.64 16.18 -6.56
CA PRO A 52 -17.53 15.71 -5.75
C PRO A 52 -17.71 14.21 -5.58
N ARG A 53 -16.86 13.40 -6.22
CA ARG A 53 -16.86 11.95 -6.03
C ARG A 53 -16.63 11.70 -4.55
N LYS A 54 -17.67 11.25 -3.86
CA LYS A 54 -17.57 10.88 -2.44
C LYS A 54 -16.56 9.73 -2.36
N TYR A 55 -15.54 9.89 -1.52
CA TYR A 55 -14.60 8.81 -1.26
C TYR A 55 -15.33 7.63 -0.63
N THR A 56 -15.07 6.43 -1.13
CA THR A 56 -15.61 5.19 -0.58
C THR A 56 -14.55 4.57 0.33
N PRO A 57 -14.84 4.42 1.64
CA PRO A 57 -13.93 3.74 2.55
C PRO A 57 -13.55 2.35 2.07
N MET A 58 -12.30 1.94 2.37
CA MET A 58 -11.78 0.63 1.99
C MET A 58 -11.11 -0.03 3.19
N THR A 59 -11.37 -1.33 3.34
CA THR A 59 -10.71 -2.14 4.38
C THR A 59 -9.36 -2.63 3.88
N TYR A 60 -8.33 -2.41 4.69
CA TYR A 60 -6.98 -2.89 4.45
C TYR A 60 -6.62 -4.00 5.43
N PHE A 61 -5.97 -5.04 4.94
CA PHE A 61 -5.40 -6.13 5.74
C PHE A 61 -3.89 -5.92 5.93
N PHE A 62 -3.40 -6.14 7.14
CA PHE A 62 -2.02 -5.98 7.55
C PHE A 62 -1.48 -7.25 8.22
N TYR A 63 -0.24 -7.62 7.90
CA TYR A 63 0.42 -8.87 8.34
C TYR A 63 1.85 -8.64 8.89
N GLY A 64 2.18 -7.38 9.19
CA GLY A 64 3.50 -6.96 9.64
C GLY A 64 3.44 -5.89 10.75
N THR A 65 4.31 -4.88 10.67
CA THR A 65 4.39 -3.82 11.70
C THR A 65 3.09 -3.03 11.83
N LEU A 66 2.36 -2.82 10.73
CA LEU A 66 1.06 -2.14 10.73
C LEU A 66 -0.06 -2.89 11.48
N MET A 67 0.16 -4.14 11.92
CA MET A 67 -0.75 -4.82 12.84
C MET A 67 -0.80 -4.18 14.24
N GLN A 68 0.23 -3.39 14.60
CA GLN A 68 0.32 -2.72 15.89
C GLN A 68 -0.43 -1.39 15.83
N PRO A 69 -1.48 -1.17 16.65
CA PRO A 69 -2.28 0.06 16.61
C PRO A 69 -1.45 1.33 16.79
N GLU A 70 -0.41 1.30 17.63
CA GLU A 70 0.49 2.44 17.85
C GLU A 70 1.27 2.84 16.58
N ILE A 71 1.72 1.86 15.80
CA ILE A 71 2.42 2.10 14.54
C ILE A 71 1.44 2.65 13.53
N LEU A 72 0.27 2.03 13.37
CA LEU A 72 -0.75 2.48 12.43
C LEU A 72 -1.23 3.91 12.76
N LYS A 73 -1.43 4.23 14.04
CA LYS A 73 -1.74 5.58 14.53
C LYS A 73 -0.71 6.59 14.03
N ARG A 74 0.58 6.30 14.22
CA ARG A 74 1.67 7.18 13.81
C ARG A 74 1.75 7.33 12.29
N VAL A 75 1.59 6.24 11.55
CA VAL A 75 1.66 6.27 10.07
C VAL A 75 0.52 7.09 9.49
N LEU A 76 -0.68 6.97 10.05
CA LEU A 76 -1.86 7.68 9.57
C LEU A 76 -2.03 9.08 10.17
N ASP A 77 -1.23 9.46 11.17
CA ASP A 77 -1.43 10.62 12.06
C ASP A 77 -2.84 10.68 12.66
N LEU A 78 -3.31 9.57 13.25
CA LEU A 78 -4.61 9.54 13.93
C LEU A 78 -4.52 10.18 15.31
N ASP A 79 -5.58 10.87 15.73
CA ASP A 79 -5.68 11.46 17.07
C ASP A 79 -5.72 10.39 18.18
N HIS A 80 -6.43 9.29 17.91
CA HIS A 80 -6.65 8.17 18.82
C HIS A 80 -6.11 6.87 18.24
N GLU A 81 -5.94 5.86 19.10
CA GLU A 81 -5.55 4.53 18.63
C GLU A 81 -6.64 3.90 17.76
N PRO A 82 -6.29 3.36 16.58
CA PRO A 82 -7.26 2.73 15.70
C PRO A 82 -7.76 1.42 16.30
N ILE A 83 -9.07 1.20 16.23
CA ILE A 83 -9.68 -0.09 16.56
C ILE A 83 -9.57 -0.99 15.34
N MET A 84 -8.64 -1.92 15.38
CA MET A 84 -8.43 -2.92 14.33
C MET A 84 -9.16 -4.22 14.67
N ARG A 85 -9.60 -4.95 13.65
CA ARG A 85 -10.24 -6.27 13.82
C ARG A 85 -9.25 -7.38 13.43
N PRO A 86 -9.11 -8.46 14.22
CA PRO A 86 -8.32 -9.61 13.81
C PRO A 86 -8.98 -10.28 12.59
N ALA A 87 -8.15 -10.68 11.64
CA ALA A 87 -8.60 -11.23 10.36
C ALA A 87 -7.60 -12.21 9.76
N LYS A 88 -7.99 -12.87 8.67
CA LYS A 88 -7.11 -13.67 7.82
C LYS A 88 -7.44 -13.47 6.33
N ILE A 89 -6.48 -13.82 5.49
CA ILE A 89 -6.63 -13.89 4.03
C ILE A 89 -6.13 -15.25 3.52
N ILE A 90 -6.68 -15.72 2.40
CA ILE A 90 -6.36 -17.03 1.79
C ILE A 90 -5.67 -16.84 0.43
N GLY A 91 -4.75 -17.75 0.09
CA GLY A 91 -4.03 -17.76 -1.19
C GLY A 91 -2.69 -17.01 -1.15
N TYR A 92 -2.22 -16.65 0.04
CA TYR A 92 -0.98 -15.92 0.24
C TYR A 92 -0.04 -16.66 1.19
N SER A 93 1.25 -16.35 1.08
CA SER A 93 2.28 -16.83 2.00
C SER A 93 3.08 -15.65 2.53
N LEU A 94 3.46 -15.73 3.81
CA LEU A 94 4.49 -14.85 4.36
C LEU A 94 5.87 -15.47 4.16
N THR A 95 6.79 -14.66 3.66
CA THR A 95 8.22 -14.98 3.61
C THR A 95 9.03 -13.85 4.25
N LYS A 96 10.29 -14.14 4.60
CA LYS A 96 11.20 -13.13 5.11
C LYS A 96 11.99 -12.49 3.97
N TRP A 97 12.08 -11.16 3.99
CA TRP A 97 13.00 -10.37 3.20
C TRP A 97 14.00 -9.69 4.15
N GLY A 98 15.10 -10.38 4.47
CA GLY A 98 15.95 -9.98 5.59
C GLY A 98 15.17 -10.05 6.91
N ASP A 99 15.06 -8.91 7.59
CA ASP A 99 14.29 -8.78 8.85
C ASP A 99 12.80 -8.45 8.62
N TYR A 100 12.37 -8.24 7.37
CA TYR A 100 11.01 -7.82 7.03
C TYR A 100 10.14 -8.99 6.61
N ASN A 101 8.83 -8.89 6.88
CA ASN A 101 7.85 -9.81 6.32
C ASN A 101 7.43 -9.32 4.93
N ALA A 102 7.33 -10.25 3.99
CA ALA A 102 6.86 -10.01 2.64
C ALA A 102 5.73 -10.99 2.33
N LEU A 103 4.58 -10.45 1.91
CA LEU A 103 3.48 -11.26 1.41
C LEU A 103 3.70 -11.56 -0.07
N ILE A 104 3.60 -12.82 -0.44
CA ILE A 104 3.73 -13.32 -1.80
C ILE A 104 2.58 -14.28 -2.09
N ASP A 105 2.43 -14.69 -3.36
CA ASP A 105 1.43 -15.70 -3.72
C ASP A 105 1.77 -17.02 -3.01
N GLY A 106 0.75 -17.59 -2.36
CA GLY A 106 0.80 -18.85 -1.66
C GLY A 106 0.07 -19.95 -2.42
N GLU A 107 0.06 -21.14 -1.83
CA GLU A 107 -0.75 -22.24 -2.36
C GLU A 107 -2.25 -22.01 -2.12
N SER A 108 -3.08 -22.70 -2.90
CA SER A 108 -4.54 -22.66 -2.69
C SER A 108 -4.88 -23.14 -1.28
N GLY A 109 -5.62 -22.32 -0.53
CA GLY A 109 -5.97 -22.60 0.86
C GLY A 109 -4.93 -22.18 1.90
N GLN A 110 -3.76 -21.67 1.50
CA GLN A 110 -2.78 -21.16 2.45
C GLN A 110 -3.28 -19.86 3.08
N GLU A 111 -3.29 -19.81 4.42
CA GLU A 111 -3.84 -18.70 5.18
C GLU A 111 -2.74 -17.81 5.77
N VAL A 112 -2.99 -16.50 5.79
CA VAL A 112 -2.18 -15.51 6.50
C VAL A 112 -3.05 -14.80 7.51
N ALA A 113 -2.69 -14.89 8.78
CA ALA A 113 -3.33 -14.17 9.87
C ALA A 113 -2.80 -12.73 9.97
N GLY A 114 -3.66 -11.81 10.40
CA GLY A 114 -3.32 -10.39 10.47
C GLY A 114 -4.40 -9.56 11.15
N MET A 115 -4.36 -8.26 10.89
CA MET A 115 -5.32 -7.28 11.39
C MET A 115 -5.89 -6.47 10.23
N ALA A 116 -7.17 -6.12 10.32
CA ALA A 116 -7.86 -5.32 9.33
C ALA A 116 -8.33 -3.98 9.92
N TYR A 117 -8.26 -2.92 9.10
CA TYR A 117 -8.69 -1.58 9.47
C TYR A 117 -9.38 -0.89 8.27
N GLU A 118 -10.47 -0.20 8.54
CA GLU A 118 -11.20 0.58 7.54
C GLU A 118 -10.59 1.97 7.41
N VAL A 119 -10.05 2.26 6.23
CA VAL A 119 -9.52 3.58 5.89
C VAL A 119 -10.64 4.42 5.30
N LYS A 120 -10.90 5.56 5.94
CA LYS A 120 -12.06 6.42 5.64
C LYS A 120 -11.71 7.69 4.87
N SER A 121 -10.44 7.90 4.54
CA SER A 121 -10.02 9.08 3.80
C SER A 121 -8.91 8.78 2.78
N PRO A 122 -8.92 9.50 1.65
CA PRO A 122 -7.80 9.55 0.71
C PRO A 122 -6.42 9.76 1.32
N GLU A 123 -6.34 10.67 2.28
CA GLU A 123 -5.09 11.11 2.88
C GLU A 123 -4.45 9.96 3.68
N HIS A 124 -5.27 9.14 4.34
CA HIS A 124 -4.79 7.95 5.04
C HIS A 124 -4.31 6.87 4.06
N GLU A 125 -4.99 6.65 2.94
CA GLU A 125 -4.48 5.73 1.91
C GLU A 125 -3.13 6.19 1.34
N TYR A 126 -2.99 7.51 1.13
CA TYR A 126 -1.73 8.09 0.68
C TYR A 126 -0.60 7.82 1.67
N LYS A 127 -0.86 8.02 2.97
CA LYS A 127 0.13 7.76 4.03
C LYS A 127 0.53 6.29 4.09
N LEU A 128 -0.44 5.37 3.95
CA LEU A 128 -0.13 3.93 3.87
C LEU A 128 0.77 3.61 2.67
N ALA A 129 0.40 4.10 1.48
CA ALA A 129 1.19 3.86 0.28
C ALA A 129 2.60 4.48 0.37
N TYR A 130 2.72 5.64 1.02
CA TYR A 130 4.02 6.28 1.26
C TYR A 130 4.89 5.45 2.22
N TYR A 131 4.28 4.90 3.27
CA TYR A 131 4.96 4.07 4.27
C TYR A 131 5.45 2.74 3.71
N GLU A 132 4.65 2.09 2.86
CA GLU A 132 4.97 0.79 2.26
C GLU A 132 5.99 0.88 1.10
N THR A 133 6.33 2.09 0.63
CA THR A 133 7.35 2.32 -0.41
C THR A 133 7.07 1.59 -1.74
N ASN A 134 8.03 1.62 -2.68
CA ASN A 134 7.96 0.85 -3.94
C ASN A 134 8.17 -0.66 -3.76
N ALA A 135 8.41 -1.12 -2.54
CA ALA A 135 8.65 -2.52 -2.25
C ALA A 135 7.37 -3.35 -2.36
N TYR A 136 6.20 -2.72 -2.21
CA TYR A 136 4.91 -3.39 -2.19
C TYR A 136 3.91 -2.76 -3.16
N GLU A 137 3.03 -3.60 -3.70
CA GLU A 137 1.89 -3.23 -4.54
C GLU A 137 0.58 -3.51 -3.80
N LEU A 138 -0.49 -2.79 -4.17
CA LEU A 138 -1.82 -3.11 -3.66
C LEU A 138 -2.37 -4.33 -4.37
N ALA A 139 -2.75 -5.35 -3.59
CA ALA A 139 -3.42 -6.54 -4.08
C ALA A 139 -4.84 -6.63 -3.47
N PRO A 140 -5.90 -6.78 -4.28
CA PRO A 140 -7.23 -7.05 -3.76
C PRO A 140 -7.25 -8.41 -3.06
N CYS A 141 -7.94 -8.51 -1.93
CA CYS A 141 -8.06 -9.74 -1.16
C CYS A 141 -9.42 -9.86 -0.48
N LEU A 142 -9.83 -11.09 -0.20
CA LEU A 142 -10.99 -11.38 0.64
C LEU A 142 -10.51 -11.48 2.09
N ILE A 143 -11.02 -10.59 2.94
CA ILE A 143 -10.64 -10.47 4.34
C ILE A 143 -11.71 -11.19 5.18
N ASP A 144 -11.31 -12.25 5.86
CA ASP A 144 -12.15 -13.00 6.79
C ASP A 144 -11.87 -12.54 8.21
N PHE A 145 -12.85 -11.92 8.87
CA PHE A 145 -12.72 -11.49 10.26
C PHE A 145 -12.86 -12.67 11.21
N THR A 146 -12.02 -12.71 12.24
CA THR A 146 -11.95 -13.82 13.20
C THR A 146 -12.47 -13.45 14.59
N ASP A 147 -13.06 -12.27 14.74
CA ASP A 147 -13.61 -11.76 16.00
C ASP A 147 -15.08 -12.16 16.27
N GLY A 148 -15.70 -12.92 15.37
CA GLY A 148 -17.09 -13.35 15.47
C GLY A 148 -18.12 -12.23 15.30
N LYS A 149 -17.71 -11.03 14.82
CA LYS A 149 -18.61 -9.89 14.58
C LYS A 149 -18.97 -9.78 13.11
N GLN A 150 -20.08 -9.10 12.83
CA GLN A 150 -20.53 -8.80 11.46
C GLN A 150 -19.99 -7.42 10.98
N PRO A 151 -19.66 -7.27 9.68
CA PRO A 151 -19.56 -8.34 8.69
C PRO A 151 -18.41 -9.28 9.05
N ASP A 152 -18.60 -10.58 8.78
CA ASP A 152 -17.60 -11.63 8.97
C ASP A 152 -16.61 -11.71 7.81
N GLN A 153 -16.95 -11.16 6.65
CA GLN A 153 -16.09 -11.09 5.47
C GLN A 153 -16.26 -9.78 4.70
N VAL A 154 -15.18 -9.27 4.10
CA VAL A 154 -15.22 -8.11 3.20
C VAL A 154 -14.16 -8.20 2.10
N ILE A 155 -14.47 -7.64 0.92
CA ILE A 155 -13.45 -7.41 -0.11
C ILE A 155 -12.65 -6.16 0.27
N GLY A 156 -11.34 -6.33 0.42
CA GLY A 156 -10.41 -5.26 0.78
C GLY A 156 -9.13 -5.31 -0.04
N SER A 157 -8.09 -4.65 0.47
CA SER A 157 -6.76 -4.66 -0.13
C SER A 157 -5.68 -5.02 0.89
N THR A 158 -4.57 -5.57 0.41
CA THR A 158 -3.37 -5.83 1.20
C THR A 158 -2.15 -5.32 0.42
N PHE A 159 -1.01 -5.19 1.09
CA PHE A 159 0.26 -4.85 0.47
C PHE A 159 0.99 -6.14 0.10
N LYS A 160 1.27 -6.40 -1.16
CA LYS A 160 1.98 -7.60 -1.63
C LYS A 160 3.37 -7.19 -2.11
N TYR A 161 4.39 -8.03 -1.91
CA TYR A 161 5.73 -7.74 -2.41
C TYR A 161 5.73 -7.58 -3.94
N ALA A 162 6.15 -6.40 -4.42
CA ALA A 162 6.15 -6.03 -5.83
C ALA A 162 7.37 -6.56 -6.61
N GLY A 163 7.98 -7.66 -6.16
CA GLY A 163 9.26 -8.15 -6.69
C GLY A 163 9.28 -9.59 -7.06
N ASP A 164 10.48 -10.03 -7.43
CA ASP A 164 10.71 -11.42 -7.79
C ASP A 164 10.59 -12.29 -6.53
N ALA A 165 9.41 -12.89 -6.36
CA ALA A 165 9.10 -13.77 -5.26
C ALA A 165 9.97 -15.04 -5.27
N VAL A 166 10.47 -15.47 -6.44
CA VAL A 166 11.37 -16.64 -6.56
C VAL A 166 12.75 -16.26 -6.02
N ALA A 167 13.31 -15.15 -6.47
CA ALA A 167 14.58 -14.64 -5.94
C ALA A 167 14.52 -14.37 -4.43
N LEU A 168 13.36 -13.90 -3.95
CA LEU A 168 13.10 -13.69 -2.53
C LEU A 168 13.08 -15.01 -1.74
N LYS A 169 12.36 -16.03 -2.23
CA LYS A 169 12.33 -17.38 -1.62
C LYS A 169 13.72 -18.02 -1.57
N GLU A 170 14.56 -17.76 -2.57
CA GLU A 170 15.92 -18.28 -2.65
C GLU A 170 16.95 -17.47 -1.86
N GLY A 171 16.53 -16.43 -1.14
CA GLY A 171 17.41 -15.64 -0.27
C GLY A 171 18.46 -14.81 -1.02
N ARG A 172 18.27 -14.54 -2.32
CA ARG A 172 19.20 -13.72 -3.10
C ARG A 172 18.99 -12.24 -2.78
N PHE A 173 19.77 -11.72 -1.83
CA PHE A 173 19.71 -10.30 -1.47
C PHE A 173 20.52 -9.44 -2.44
N ASP A 174 19.85 -8.55 -3.18
CA ASP A 174 20.47 -7.51 -4.00
C ASP A 174 20.30 -6.14 -3.33
N ARG A 175 21.42 -5.56 -2.88
CA ARG A 175 21.45 -4.26 -2.20
C ARG A 175 20.96 -3.10 -3.08
N LYS A 176 21.28 -3.08 -4.38
CA LYS A 176 20.85 -2.00 -5.28
C LYS A 176 19.35 -2.07 -5.54
N LEU A 177 18.83 -3.29 -5.68
CA LEU A 177 17.39 -3.53 -5.81
C LEU A 177 16.65 -3.12 -4.53
N TRP A 178 17.22 -3.39 -3.36
CA TRP A 178 16.70 -2.92 -2.07
C TRP A 178 16.69 -1.39 -1.98
N GLU A 179 17.81 -0.71 -2.28
CA GLU A 179 17.90 0.76 -2.25
C GLU A 179 16.88 1.42 -3.20
N PHE A 180 16.69 0.86 -4.39
CA PHE A 180 15.68 1.34 -5.35
C PHE A 180 14.23 1.15 -4.85
N ARG A 181 13.92 0.00 -4.24
CA ARG A 181 12.57 -0.35 -3.75
C ARG A 181 12.17 0.39 -2.48
N MET A 182 13.14 0.78 -1.65
CA MET A 182 12.88 1.62 -0.48
C MET A 182 12.63 3.10 -0.84
N GLY A 183 12.73 3.48 -2.12
CA GLY A 183 12.21 4.75 -2.62
C GLY A 183 10.68 4.76 -2.68
N SER A 184 10.05 5.94 -2.63
CA SER A 184 8.59 6.09 -2.68
C SER A 184 8.09 6.51 -4.08
N ARG A 185 7.08 5.82 -4.61
CA ARG A 185 6.25 6.21 -5.77
C ARG A 185 4.79 6.12 -5.35
N LEU A 186 3.98 7.08 -5.80
CA LEU A 186 2.56 7.11 -5.43
C LEU A 186 1.76 6.09 -6.24
N PRO A 187 0.68 5.52 -5.68
CA PRO A 187 -0.23 4.64 -6.39
C PRO A 187 -0.75 5.29 -7.68
N GLU A 188 -0.95 4.49 -8.72
CA GLU A 188 -1.35 4.98 -10.05
C GLU A 188 -2.69 5.73 -10.02
N LYS A 189 -3.63 5.28 -9.17
CA LYS A 189 -4.92 5.95 -8.91
C LYS A 189 -4.81 7.39 -8.37
N TRP A 190 -3.62 7.80 -7.91
CA TRP A 190 -3.34 9.14 -7.39
C TRP A 190 -2.39 9.96 -8.29
N ASN A 191 -1.88 9.37 -9.37
CA ASN A 191 -0.97 10.06 -10.30
C ASN A 191 -1.69 11.02 -11.26
N GLU A 192 -3.03 10.99 -11.32
CA GLU A 192 -3.84 11.91 -12.15
C GLU A 192 -3.91 13.35 -11.61
N ASN A 193 -3.59 13.59 -10.33
CA ASN A 193 -3.69 14.93 -9.71
C ASN A 193 -2.37 15.72 -9.64
N ARG A 194 -1.30 15.27 -10.32
CA ARG A 194 0.01 15.95 -10.29
C ARG A 194 0.33 16.83 -11.51
N ARG A 195 -0.70 17.22 -12.28
CA ARG A 195 -0.57 18.23 -13.34
C ARG A 195 -1.35 19.48 -12.96
N THR A 196 -0.78 20.27 -12.07
CA THR A 196 -1.02 21.72 -11.96
C THR A 196 0.32 22.39 -11.74
#